data_AF-W2UCQ6-F1
#
_entry.id   AF-W2UCQ6-F1
#
_cell.length_a   1.000
_cell.length_b   1.000
_cell.length_c   1.000
_cell.angle_alpha   90.00
_cell.angle_beta   90.00
_cell.angle_gamma   90.00
#
_symmetry.space_group_name_H-M   'P 1'
#
loop_
_entity.id
_entity.type
_entity.pdbx_description
1 polymer ?
#
loop_
_entity_poly.entity_id
_entity_poly.type
_entity_poly.pdbx_seq_one_letter_code
_entity_poly.pdbx_strand_id
1 'polypeptide(L)'
;MSTHISAVNQKLVFARQLLRMLDATGSSASSHQVAVTAQSVAVQLHQAWLWHCRNVAEGYKLRDVESVTDGDTLVAQLAVQGKCPGEAVELQTLQHDSASWLSGLLRAHKDIYLLPVVRKAEMDADRLPMISLDGPAVVEWSVAAAQLWLHSMEELIDRHREMMIEF
;
A
#
# COMPACT_ATOMS: atom_id res chain seq x y z
N MET A 1 8.51 -21.76 -9.27
CA MET A 1 7.83 -20.51 -8.85
C MET A 1 8.85 -19.66 -8.12
N SER A 2 8.97 -18.38 -8.48
CA SER A 2 9.79 -17.44 -7.70
C SER A 2 9.22 -17.31 -6.28
N THR A 3 10.11 -17.24 -5.28
CA THR A 3 9.73 -17.07 -3.87
C THR A 3 8.88 -15.81 -3.66
N HIS A 4 9.19 -14.74 -4.38
CA HIS A 4 8.46 -13.47 -4.31
C HIS A 4 7.03 -13.59 -4.86
N ILE A 5 6.79 -14.34 -5.95
CA ILE A 5 5.42 -14.58 -6.47
C ILE A 5 4.53 -15.21 -5.39
N SER A 6 5.02 -16.28 -4.76
CA SER A 6 4.27 -16.98 -3.72
C SER A 6 4.02 -16.08 -2.51
N ALA A 7 5.01 -15.27 -2.13
CA ALA A 7 4.93 -14.34 -1.01
C ALA A 7 3.89 -13.23 -1.28
N VAL A 8 3.89 -12.63 -2.48
CA VAL A 8 2.88 -11.66 -2.93
C VAL A 8 1.48 -12.26 -2.86
N ASN A 9 1.30 -13.47 -3.42
CA ASN A 9 0.00 -14.14 -3.43
C ASN A 9 -0.53 -14.41 -2.02
N GLN A 10 0.35 -14.78 -1.09
CA GLN A 10 -0.03 -14.97 0.31
C GLN A 10 -0.58 -13.67 0.93
N LYS A 11 0.04 -12.52 0.64
CA LYS A 11 -0.41 -11.22 1.17
C LYS A 11 -1.74 -10.78 0.60
N LEU A 12 -1.96 -11.00 -0.70
CA LEU A 12 -3.27 -10.74 -1.34
C LEU A 12 -4.37 -11.64 -0.75
N VAL A 13 -4.07 -12.91 -0.46
CA VAL A 13 -5.00 -13.81 0.24
C VAL A 13 -5.32 -13.30 1.65
N PHE A 14 -4.33 -12.85 2.41
CA PHE A 14 -4.57 -12.29 3.76
C PHE A 14 -5.42 -11.03 3.70
N ALA A 15 -5.14 -10.09 2.78
CA ALA A 15 -5.94 -8.89 2.59
C ALA A 15 -7.41 -9.24 2.25
N ARG A 16 -7.64 -10.18 1.32
CA ARG A 16 -8.98 -10.69 1.00
C ARG A 16 -9.68 -11.29 2.21
N GLN A 17 -8.98 -12.10 3.00
CA GLN A 17 -9.58 -12.76 4.15
C GLN A 17 -9.98 -11.75 5.25
N LEU A 18 -9.16 -10.72 5.47
CA LEU A 18 -9.46 -9.65 6.42
C LEU A 18 -10.76 -8.91 6.04
N LEU A 19 -10.94 -8.57 4.76
CA LEU A 19 -12.17 -7.95 4.27
C LEU A 19 -13.38 -8.89 4.41
N ARG A 20 -13.24 -10.16 4.04
CA ARG A 20 -14.32 -11.15 4.20
C ARG A 20 -14.77 -11.34 5.65
N MET A 21 -13.82 -11.31 6.60
CA MET A 21 -14.14 -11.40 8.03
C MET A 21 -14.94 -10.19 8.51
N LEU A 22 -14.63 -9.00 7.98
CA LEU A 22 -15.41 -7.80 8.28
C LEU A 22 -16.80 -7.86 7.65
N ASP A 23 -16.90 -8.28 6.39
CA ASP A 23 -18.19 -8.45 5.68
C ASP A 23 -19.10 -9.46 6.41
N ALA A 24 -18.54 -10.54 6.96
CA ALA A 24 -19.28 -11.51 7.76
C ALA A 24 -19.88 -10.93 9.05
N THR A 25 -19.37 -9.79 9.53
CA THR A 25 -19.91 -9.06 10.68
C THR A 25 -21.15 -8.22 10.29
N GLY A 26 -21.35 -7.96 8.99
CA GLY A 26 -22.46 -7.18 8.45
C GLY A 26 -22.52 -5.74 9.00
N SER A 27 -23.72 -5.17 9.06
CA SER A 27 -23.96 -3.80 9.57
C SER A 27 -23.64 -3.61 11.06
N SER A 28 -23.27 -4.67 11.77
CA SER A 28 -22.89 -4.64 13.19
C SER A 28 -21.42 -4.29 13.40
N ALA A 29 -20.65 -4.11 12.33
CA ALA A 29 -19.24 -3.78 12.45
C ALA A 29 -19.03 -2.41 13.13
N SER A 30 -18.31 -2.40 14.24
CA SER A 30 -17.96 -1.14 14.91
C SER A 30 -16.94 -0.34 14.08
N SER A 31 -16.88 0.98 14.27
CA SER A 31 -15.85 1.83 13.65
C SER A 31 -14.42 1.35 13.95
N HIS A 32 -14.17 0.81 15.15
CA HIS A 32 -12.88 0.21 15.50
C HIS A 32 -12.58 -1.06 14.70
N GLN A 33 -13.59 -1.92 14.45
CA GLN A 33 -13.39 -3.11 13.61
C GLN A 33 -13.10 -2.72 12.16
N VAL A 34 -13.80 -1.72 11.62
CA VAL A 34 -13.51 -1.16 10.30
C VAL A 34 -12.08 -0.64 10.24
N ALA A 35 -11.67 0.18 11.21
CA ALA A 35 -10.33 0.77 11.24
C ALA A 35 -9.23 -0.29 11.37
N VAL A 36 -9.37 -1.25 12.29
CA VAL A 36 -8.39 -2.35 12.48
C VAL A 36 -8.26 -3.20 11.22
N THR A 37 -9.39 -3.53 10.58
CA THR A 37 -9.36 -4.28 9.32
C THR A 37 -8.69 -3.48 8.21
N ALA A 38 -9.06 -2.21 8.01
CA ALA A 38 -8.47 -1.36 6.97
C ALA A 38 -6.96 -1.16 7.15
N GLN A 39 -6.51 -0.92 8.38
CA GLN A 39 -5.08 -0.85 8.70
C GLN A 39 -4.37 -2.18 8.45
N SER A 40 -4.97 -3.30 8.86
CA SER A 40 -4.39 -4.63 8.63
C SER A 40 -4.26 -4.94 7.14
N VAL A 41 -5.26 -4.58 6.34
CA VAL A 41 -5.21 -4.69 4.87
C VAL A 41 -4.07 -3.83 4.32
N ALA A 42 -3.94 -2.57 4.75
CA ALA A 42 -2.85 -1.70 4.30
C ALA A 42 -1.45 -2.28 4.59
N VAL A 43 -1.24 -2.89 5.77
CA VAL A 43 0.01 -3.59 6.10
C VAL A 43 0.28 -4.77 5.16
N GLN A 44 -0.73 -5.61 4.89
CA GLN A 44 -0.54 -6.74 3.97
C GLN A 44 -0.25 -6.25 2.55
N LEU A 45 -0.96 -5.23 2.06
CA LEU A 45 -0.79 -4.70 0.71
C LEU A 45 0.53 -3.95 0.53
N HIS A 46 1.00 -3.21 1.53
CA HIS A 46 2.35 -2.62 1.50
C HIS A 46 3.42 -3.71 1.32
N GLN A 47 3.31 -4.81 2.06
CA GLN A 47 4.24 -5.92 1.92
C GLN A 47 4.12 -6.61 0.55
N ALA A 48 2.90 -6.77 0.03
CA ALA A 48 2.66 -7.28 -1.32
C ALA A 48 3.32 -6.41 -2.38
N TRP A 49 3.18 -5.09 -2.28
CA TRP A 49 3.82 -4.12 -3.17
C TRP A 49 5.35 -4.24 -3.17
N LEU A 50 5.98 -4.23 -1.99
CA LEU A 50 7.44 -4.34 -1.88
C LEU A 50 7.94 -5.65 -2.51
N TRP A 51 7.27 -6.77 -2.22
CA TRP A 51 7.63 -8.05 -2.82
C TRP A 51 7.33 -8.13 -4.31
N HIS A 52 6.35 -7.36 -4.80
CA HIS A 52 6.11 -7.22 -6.23
C HIS A 52 7.23 -6.41 -6.90
N CYS A 53 7.72 -5.32 -6.30
CA CYS A 53 8.91 -4.62 -6.80
C CYS A 53 10.10 -5.58 -6.95
N ARG A 54 10.31 -6.44 -5.96
CA ARG A 54 11.36 -7.47 -5.98
C ARG A 54 11.08 -8.58 -7.00
N ASN A 55 9.82 -8.94 -7.21
CA ASN A 55 9.44 -9.87 -8.26
C ASN A 55 9.75 -9.31 -9.66
N VAL A 56 9.46 -8.02 -9.89
CA VAL A 56 9.85 -7.32 -11.12
C VAL A 56 11.37 -7.33 -11.27
N ALA A 57 12.12 -7.01 -10.22
CA ALA A 57 13.58 -7.08 -10.23
C ALA A 57 14.11 -8.48 -10.60
N GLU A 58 13.52 -9.55 -10.04
CA GLU A 58 13.85 -10.93 -10.40
C GLU A 58 13.54 -11.26 -11.86
N GLY A 59 12.36 -10.85 -12.36
CA GLY A 59 11.96 -11.03 -13.75
C GLY A 59 12.98 -10.46 -14.73
N TYR A 60 13.52 -9.27 -14.39
CA TYR A 60 14.58 -8.63 -15.15
C TYR A 60 16.00 -9.04 -14.72
N LYS A 61 16.18 -10.14 -13.99
CA LYS A 61 17.48 -10.74 -13.63
C LYS A 61 18.42 -9.76 -12.89
N LEU A 62 17.86 -8.93 -12.02
CA LEU A 62 18.65 -8.08 -11.14
C LEU A 62 19.49 -8.95 -10.19
N ARG A 63 20.75 -8.57 -9.96
CA ARG A 63 21.68 -9.40 -9.16
C ARG A 63 21.40 -9.34 -7.66
N ASP A 64 21.05 -8.16 -7.16
CA ASP A 64 20.82 -7.89 -5.74
C ASP A 64 19.38 -7.46 -5.51
N VAL A 65 18.46 -8.42 -5.62
CA VAL A 65 17.02 -8.20 -5.47
C VAL A 65 16.65 -7.66 -4.08
N GLU A 66 17.36 -8.07 -3.03
CA GLU A 66 17.05 -7.68 -1.66
C GLU A 66 17.30 -6.19 -1.39
N SER A 67 18.22 -5.58 -2.14
CA SER A 67 18.49 -4.14 -2.05
C SER A 67 17.37 -3.27 -2.65
N VAL A 68 16.37 -3.85 -3.33
CA VAL A 68 15.17 -3.14 -3.77
C VAL A 68 14.23 -2.98 -2.57
N THR A 69 13.98 -1.71 -2.21
CA THR A 69 13.18 -1.32 -1.04
C THR A 69 11.96 -0.47 -1.38
N ASP A 70 11.88 0.03 -2.61
CA ASP A 70 10.81 0.86 -3.13
C ASP A 70 10.87 0.95 -4.68
N GLY A 71 9.98 1.73 -5.29
CA GLY A 71 9.97 1.94 -6.74
C GLY A 71 11.21 2.68 -7.26
N ASP A 72 11.79 3.58 -6.47
CA ASP A 72 12.96 4.38 -6.85
C ASP A 72 14.22 3.51 -6.95
N THR A 73 14.46 2.71 -5.92
CA THR A 73 15.56 1.74 -5.86
C THR A 73 15.43 0.69 -6.94
N LEU A 74 14.23 0.22 -7.26
CA LEU A 74 13.98 -0.68 -8.38
C LEU A 74 14.44 -0.08 -9.71
N VAL A 75 13.95 1.13 -10.04
CA VAL A 75 14.31 1.82 -11.30
C VAL A 75 15.80 2.10 -11.36
N ALA A 76 16.37 2.66 -10.30
CA ALA A 76 17.79 3.01 -10.25
C ALA A 76 18.69 1.78 -10.49
N GLN A 77 18.40 0.64 -9.86
CA GLN A 77 19.23 -0.55 -10.00
C GLN A 77 19.10 -1.25 -11.35
N LEU A 78 17.89 -1.26 -11.92
CA LEU A 78 17.70 -1.76 -13.28
C LEU A 78 18.40 -0.88 -14.31
N ALA A 79 18.42 0.44 -14.11
CA ALA A 79 19.12 1.39 -14.97
C ALA A 79 20.64 1.17 -14.98
N VAL A 80 21.25 0.78 -13.85
CA VAL A 80 22.68 0.39 -13.80
C VAL A 80 22.97 -0.80 -14.74
N GLN A 81 21.99 -1.68 -14.98
CA GLN A 81 22.10 -2.77 -15.95
C GLN A 81 21.65 -2.40 -17.37
N GLY A 82 21.37 -1.12 -17.64
CA GLY A 82 20.87 -0.64 -18.92
C GLY A 82 19.42 -1.05 -19.22
N LYS A 83 18.61 -1.37 -18.19
CA LYS A 83 17.21 -1.79 -18.32
C LYS A 83 16.28 -0.71 -17.78
N CYS A 84 15.16 -0.48 -18.46
CA CYS A 84 14.11 0.45 -18.02
C CYS A 84 12.74 -0.14 -18.37
N PRO A 85 12.30 -1.21 -17.67
CA PRO A 85 11.03 -1.85 -17.96
C PRO A 85 9.84 -0.99 -17.51
N GLY A 86 8.74 -1.07 -18.25
CA GLY A 86 7.55 -0.25 -18.01
C GLY A 86 6.95 -0.46 -16.62
N GLU A 87 6.98 -1.69 -16.11
CA GLU A 87 6.51 -2.10 -14.79
C GLU A 87 7.24 -1.37 -13.66
N ALA A 88 8.56 -1.22 -13.79
CA ALA A 88 9.36 -0.50 -12.79
C ALA A 88 9.06 1.00 -12.81
N VAL A 89 8.96 1.58 -14.01
CA VAL A 89 8.62 3.00 -14.19
C VAL A 89 7.21 3.30 -13.69
N GLU A 90 6.26 2.39 -13.93
CA GLU A 90 4.89 2.53 -13.45
C GLU A 90 4.82 2.48 -11.91
N LEU A 91 5.51 1.52 -11.27
CA LEU A 91 5.58 1.44 -9.80
C LEU A 91 6.17 2.71 -9.19
N GLN A 92 7.25 3.25 -9.77
CA GLN A 92 7.83 4.52 -9.36
C GLN A 92 6.86 5.69 -9.57
N THR A 93 6.21 5.76 -10.73
CA THR A 93 5.26 6.83 -11.07
C THR A 93 4.09 6.85 -10.11
N LEU A 94 3.47 5.68 -9.85
CA LEU A 94 2.40 5.54 -8.88
C LEU A 94 2.85 5.92 -7.47
N GLN A 95 4.07 5.55 -7.06
CA GLN A 95 4.62 5.92 -5.74
C GLN A 95 4.72 7.46 -5.57
N HIS A 96 5.14 8.18 -6.61
CA HIS A 96 5.35 9.63 -6.56
C HIS A 96 4.10 10.46 -6.86
N ASP A 97 3.14 9.91 -7.60
CA ASP A 97 1.87 10.59 -7.85
C ASP A 97 1.03 10.62 -6.57
N SER A 98 1.00 11.80 -5.93
CA SER A 98 0.25 12.04 -4.69
C SER A 98 -1.26 11.81 -4.77
N ALA A 99 -1.82 11.75 -5.98
CA ALA A 99 -3.22 11.44 -6.24
C ALA A 99 -3.47 9.95 -6.53
N SER A 100 -2.41 9.15 -6.70
CA SER A 100 -2.54 7.72 -6.97
C SER A 100 -3.04 6.93 -5.76
N TRP A 101 -3.69 5.80 -6.04
CA TRP A 101 -4.10 4.87 -4.99
C TRP A 101 -2.89 4.31 -4.22
N LEU A 102 -1.74 4.13 -4.88
CA LEU A 102 -0.54 3.56 -4.28
C LEU A 102 0.10 4.56 -3.30
N SER A 103 0.26 5.82 -3.68
CA SER A 103 0.80 6.83 -2.76
C SER A 103 -0.12 7.02 -1.55
N GLY A 104 -1.45 6.93 -1.75
CA GLY A 104 -2.44 6.87 -0.68
C GLY A 104 -2.22 5.66 0.26
N LEU A 105 -2.04 4.46 -0.29
CA LEU A 105 -1.73 3.25 0.48
C LEU A 105 -0.41 3.36 1.25
N LEU A 106 0.67 3.85 0.63
CA LEU A 106 1.99 4.00 1.26
C LEU A 106 1.96 5.03 2.40
N ARG A 107 1.23 6.14 2.22
CA ARG A 107 0.99 7.13 3.27
C ARG A 107 0.18 6.54 4.42
N ALA A 108 -0.91 5.84 4.10
CA ALA A 108 -1.73 5.13 5.09
C ALA A 108 -0.90 4.14 5.91
N HIS A 109 -0.08 3.32 5.24
CA HIS A 109 0.81 2.39 5.93
C HIS A 109 1.80 3.09 6.87
N LYS A 110 2.40 4.21 6.44
CA LYS A 110 3.30 5.00 7.28
C LYS A 110 2.59 5.54 8.52
N ASP A 111 1.36 6.03 8.35
CA ASP A 111 0.56 6.62 9.43
C ASP A 111 0.22 5.63 10.56
N ILE A 112 0.15 4.33 10.27
CA ILE A 112 -0.08 3.27 11.29
C ILE A 112 0.98 3.32 12.40
N TYR A 113 2.22 3.70 12.09
CA TYR A 113 3.34 3.70 13.03
C TYR A 113 3.62 5.08 13.64
N LEU A 114 2.82 6.09 13.27
CA LEU A 114 2.92 7.42 13.89
C LEU A 114 2.07 7.45 15.17
N LEU A 115 2.55 8.19 16.16
CA LEU A 115 1.73 8.46 17.35
C LEU A 115 0.47 9.22 16.91
N PRO A 116 -0.72 8.79 17.35
CA PRO A 116 -1.93 9.56 17.12
C PRO A 116 -1.69 10.97 17.64
N VAL A 117 -1.79 11.96 16.75
CA VAL A 117 -1.78 13.35 17.16
C VAL A 117 -3.10 13.56 17.89
N VAL A 118 -3.09 13.36 19.21
CA VAL A 118 -4.18 13.77 20.08
C VAL A 118 -4.27 15.27 19.92
N ARG A 119 -5.25 15.74 19.13
CA ARG A 119 -5.68 17.14 19.19
C ARG A 119 -6.16 17.36 20.62
N LYS A 120 -5.25 17.80 21.50
CA LYS A 120 -5.65 18.37 22.78
C LYS A 120 -6.56 19.53 22.40
N ALA A 121 -7.86 19.36 22.58
CA ALA A 121 -8.71 20.51 22.75
C ALA A 121 -8.18 21.22 23.99
N GLU A 122 -7.49 22.34 23.80
CA GLU A 122 -7.30 23.27 24.90
C GLU A 122 -8.71 23.65 25.36
N MET A 123 -9.10 23.13 26.52
CA MET A 123 -10.33 23.54 27.20
C MET A 123 -10.09 24.94 27.75
N ASP A 124 -10.31 25.95 26.92
CA ASP A 124 -10.64 27.29 27.39
C ASP A 124 -12.15 27.32 27.63
N ALA A 125 -12.57 27.60 28.86
CA ALA A 125 -13.94 27.41 29.33
C ALA A 125 -14.97 28.36 28.66
N ASP A 126 -14.52 29.25 27.77
CA ASP A 126 -15.34 30.33 27.21
C ASP A 126 -15.18 30.54 25.69
N ARG A 127 -14.59 29.59 24.94
CA ARG A 127 -14.42 29.74 23.47
C ARG A 127 -14.80 28.49 22.69
N LEU A 128 -15.47 28.70 21.56
CA LEU A 128 -15.67 27.67 20.54
C LEU A 128 -14.30 27.11 20.12
N PRO A 129 -14.08 25.79 20.13
CA PRO A 129 -12.79 25.20 19.85
C PRO A 129 -12.32 25.59 18.44
N MET A 130 -11.18 26.27 18.37
CA MET A 130 -10.53 26.61 17.12
C MET A 130 -9.84 25.36 16.58
N ILE A 131 -10.47 24.72 15.60
CA ILE A 131 -9.90 23.55 14.92
C ILE A 131 -8.74 24.05 14.04
N SER A 132 -7.49 23.73 14.42
CA SER A 132 -6.36 23.90 13.51
C SER A 132 -6.54 22.95 12.32
N LEU A 133 -6.72 23.53 11.12
CA LEU A 133 -6.85 22.83 9.84
C LEU A 133 -5.49 22.34 9.31
N ASP A 134 -4.37 22.83 9.87
CA ASP A 134 -3.00 22.51 9.45
C ASP A 134 -2.45 21.24 10.15
N GLY A 135 -3.31 20.25 10.38
CA GLY A 135 -2.87 18.91 10.81
C GLY A 135 -2.42 18.08 9.61
N PRO A 136 -1.49 17.11 9.79
CA PRO A 136 -1.23 16.12 8.74
C PRO A 136 -2.55 15.48 8.32
N ALA A 137 -2.74 15.27 7.01
CA ALA A 137 -3.96 14.69 6.45
C ALA A 137 -4.26 13.37 7.16
N VAL A 138 -5.36 13.33 7.91
CA VAL A 138 -5.79 12.13 8.63
C VAL A 138 -6.26 11.11 7.61
N VAL A 139 -5.60 9.95 7.56
CA VAL A 139 -6.07 8.83 6.74
C VAL A 139 -7.43 8.38 7.25
N GLU A 140 -8.42 8.48 6.37
CA GLU A 140 -9.76 7.96 6.65
C GLU A 140 -9.77 6.44 6.45
N TRP A 141 -9.74 5.71 7.57
CA TRP A 141 -9.79 4.25 7.56
C TRP A 141 -11.20 3.76 7.26
N SER A 142 -11.44 3.40 5.99
CA SER A 142 -12.73 2.90 5.52
C SER A 142 -12.61 1.56 4.79
N VAL A 143 -13.73 0.83 4.74
CA VAL A 143 -13.84 -0.41 3.94
C VAL A 143 -13.63 -0.11 2.45
N ALA A 144 -14.19 1.01 1.97
CA ALA A 144 -14.06 1.42 0.57
C ALA A 144 -12.60 1.68 0.18
N ALA A 145 -11.82 2.36 1.04
CA ALA A 145 -10.40 2.58 0.79
C ALA A 145 -9.63 1.25 0.74
N ALA A 146 -9.88 0.34 1.69
CA ALA A 146 -9.23 -0.96 1.73
C ALA A 146 -9.58 -1.84 0.49
N GLN A 147 -10.83 -1.81 0.04
CA GLN A 147 -11.28 -2.50 -1.17
C GLN A 147 -10.65 -1.91 -2.42
N LEU A 148 -10.59 -0.57 -2.53
CA LEU A 148 -9.93 0.12 -3.64
C LEU A 148 -8.46 -0.30 -3.74
N TRP A 149 -7.71 -0.23 -2.64
CA TRP A 149 -6.30 -0.61 -2.64
C TRP A 149 -6.09 -2.06 -3.01
N LEU A 150 -6.92 -2.98 -2.50
CA LEU A 150 -6.81 -4.39 -2.84
C LEU A 150 -7.06 -4.62 -4.33
N HIS A 151 -8.16 -4.07 -4.86
CA HIS A 151 -8.53 -4.24 -6.26
C HIS A 151 -7.47 -3.67 -7.21
N SER A 152 -7.01 -2.44 -6.96
CA SER A 152 -5.98 -1.80 -7.78
C SER A 152 -4.64 -2.54 -7.69
N MET A 153 -4.30 -3.11 -6.54
CA MET A 153 -3.10 -3.94 -6.38
C MET A 153 -3.18 -5.25 -7.17
N GLU A 154 -4.32 -5.94 -7.11
CA GLU A 154 -4.55 -7.17 -7.88
C GLU A 154 -4.46 -6.90 -9.38
N GLU A 155 -5.15 -5.86 -9.87
CA GLU A 155 -5.12 -5.45 -11.28
C GLU A 155 -3.69 -5.13 -11.76
N LEU A 156 -2.94 -4.32 -10.99
CA LEU A 156 -1.55 -3.97 -11.32
C LEU A 156 -0.67 -5.22 -11.41
N ILE A 157 -0.75 -6.09 -10.41
CA ILE A 157 0.10 -7.29 -10.32
C ILE A 157 -0.21 -8.25 -11.46
N ASP A 158 -1.49 -8.49 -11.75
CA ASP A 158 -1.89 -9.41 -12.81
C ASP A 158 -1.44 -8.89 -14.17
N ARG A 159 -1.66 -7.59 -14.45
CA ARG A 159 -1.18 -6.96 -15.69
C ARG A 159 0.34 -7.00 -15.83
N HIS A 160 1.10 -6.71 -14.76
CA HIS A 160 2.57 -6.79 -14.80
C HIS A 160 3.05 -8.22 -15.05
N ARG A 161 2.39 -9.22 -14.45
CA ARG A 161 2.76 -10.63 -14.65
C ARG A 161 2.52 -11.06 -16.08
N GLU A 162 1.41 -10.64 -16.69
CA GLU A 162 1.12 -10.91 -18.09
C GLU A 162 2.21 -10.31 -18.99
N MET A 163 2.56 -9.03 -18.80
CA MET A 163 3.60 -8.36 -19.58
C MET A 163 4.99 -9.01 -19.40
N MET A 164 5.35 -9.41 -18.18
CA MET A 164 6.66 -10.05 -17.92
C MET A 164 6.78 -11.48 -18.48
N ILE A 165 5.68 -12.16 -18.81
CA ILE A 165 5.72 -13.49 -19.45
C ILE A 165 6.15 -13.38 -20.93
N GLU A 166 5.99 -12.22 -21.55
CA GLU A 166 6.27 -11.98 -22.97
C GLU A 166 7.76 -11.74 -23.29
N PHE A 167 8.67 -11.74 -22.29
CA PHE A 167 10.09 -11.39 -22.45
C PHE A 167 11.09 -12.46 -21.95
#